data_AF-A0A943BGU8-F1
#
_entry.id   AF-A0A943BGU8-F1
#
_cell.length_a   1.000
_cell.length_b   1.000
_cell.length_c   1.000
_cell.angle_alpha   90.00
_cell.angle_beta   90.00
_cell.angle_gamma   90.00
#
_symmetry.space_group_name_H-M   'P 1'
#
loop_
_entity.id
_entity.type
_entity.pdbx_description
1 polymer ?
#
loop_
_entity_poly.entity_id
_entity_poly.type
_entity_poly.pdbx_seq_one_letter_code
_entity_poly.pdbx_strand_id
1 'polypeptide(L)'
;MIQYWEENEKFPPEKYYEACITYHIVRYCEEKQMGRIFPFSISQVQEKKEGYDFGYQMDSQNLFFVQYKRPQMRMTVSNSAVWMIDIGQLKTIVEAGIGAYSYYALPEFYDYREWYEGLEKTYFLNADDLYTQIRLQKKADQKTVFVRNDGWKLRRFEDYFSVRNIYGNVLIQAQDEYDEEINWRILEENFQGYFLHRF
;
A
#
# COMPACT_ATOMS: atom_id res chain seq x y z
N MET A 1 -31.76 -6.42 -18.89
CA MET A 1 -31.36 -7.83 -19.03
C MET A 1 -29.85 -7.87 -18.85
N ILE A 2 -29.37 -8.21 -17.66
CA ILE A 2 -27.94 -8.23 -17.34
C ILE A 2 -27.43 -9.61 -17.74
N GLN A 3 -26.66 -9.70 -18.82
CA GLN A 3 -25.96 -10.94 -19.18
C GLN A 3 -24.87 -11.19 -18.14
N TYR A 4 -25.12 -12.18 -17.28
CA TYR A 4 -24.08 -12.81 -16.47
C TYR A 4 -23.17 -13.58 -17.42
N TRP A 5 -21.99 -13.02 -17.70
CA TRP A 5 -20.88 -13.83 -18.19
C TRP A 5 -20.31 -14.61 -17.00
N GLU A 6 -20.88 -15.79 -16.80
CA GLU A 6 -20.16 -16.94 -16.24
C GLU A 6 -19.42 -17.62 -17.40
N GLU A 7 -18.24 -17.11 -17.74
CA GLU A 7 -17.25 -17.92 -18.47
C GLU A 7 -16.05 -18.11 -17.54
N ASN A 8 -15.94 -19.34 -17.06
CA ASN A 8 -14.77 -19.85 -16.39
C ASN A 8 -13.54 -19.76 -17.30
N GLU A 9 -12.38 -19.57 -16.65
CA GLU A 9 -11.03 -19.90 -17.13
C GLU A 9 -10.38 -18.99 -18.19
N LYS A 10 -9.61 -18.01 -17.68
CA LYS A 10 -8.27 -17.65 -18.21
C LYS A 10 -7.52 -16.61 -17.39
N PHE A 11 -8.04 -16.15 -16.25
CA PHE A 11 -7.25 -15.34 -15.32
C PHE A 11 -6.51 -16.28 -14.36
N PRO A 12 -5.16 -16.26 -14.32
CA PRO A 12 -4.41 -17.06 -13.39
C PRO A 12 -4.77 -16.72 -11.93
N PRO A 13 -4.49 -17.60 -10.97
CA PRO A 13 -4.58 -17.28 -9.55
C PRO A 13 -3.79 -16.01 -9.19
N GLU A 14 -4.27 -15.25 -8.21
CA GLU A 14 -3.63 -14.00 -7.73
C GLU A 14 -2.15 -14.20 -7.36
N LYS A 15 -1.77 -15.40 -6.92
CA LYS A 15 -0.37 -15.80 -6.67
C LYS A 15 0.56 -15.70 -7.87
N TYR A 16 0.06 -15.90 -9.09
CA TYR A 16 0.87 -15.70 -10.29
C TYR A 16 1.16 -14.21 -10.50
N TYR A 17 0.23 -13.33 -10.11
CA TYR A 17 0.45 -11.90 -10.17
C TYR A 17 1.46 -11.45 -9.12
N GLU A 18 1.39 -11.98 -7.89
CA GLU A 18 2.40 -11.71 -6.85
C GLU A 18 3.82 -11.99 -7.34
N ALA A 19 4.02 -13.13 -8.01
CA ALA A 19 5.30 -13.48 -8.60
C ALA A 19 5.71 -12.52 -9.72
N CYS A 20 4.79 -12.14 -10.62
CA CYS A 20 5.05 -11.18 -11.68
C CYS A 20 5.43 -9.81 -11.12
N ILE A 21 4.62 -9.23 -10.24
CA ILE A 21 4.87 -7.90 -9.70
C ILE A 21 6.16 -7.87 -8.87
N THR A 22 6.44 -8.94 -8.12
CA THR A 22 7.71 -9.13 -7.41
C THR A 22 8.89 -9.15 -8.36
N TYR A 23 8.80 -9.90 -9.45
CA TYR A 23 9.85 -9.91 -10.48
C TYR A 23 10.11 -8.49 -10.99
N HIS A 24 9.08 -7.74 -11.37
CA HIS A 24 9.27 -6.39 -11.89
C HIS A 24 9.82 -5.41 -10.86
N ILE A 25 9.40 -5.49 -9.59
CA ILE A 25 9.91 -4.65 -8.50
C ILE A 25 11.40 -4.95 -8.23
N VAL A 26 11.77 -6.23 -8.15
CA VAL A 26 13.18 -6.65 -7.98
C VAL A 26 14.04 -6.14 -9.12
N ARG A 27 13.60 -6.38 -10.36
CA ARG A 27 14.30 -5.93 -11.57
C ARG A 27 14.47 -4.42 -11.61
N TYR A 28 13.43 -3.67 -11.26
CA TYR A 28 13.51 -2.21 -11.19
C TYR A 28 14.58 -1.76 -10.20
N CYS A 29 14.60 -2.30 -8.99
CA CYS A 29 15.59 -1.93 -7.98
C CYS A 29 17.02 -2.31 -8.40
N GLU A 30 17.21 -3.47 -9.03
CA GLU A 30 18.50 -3.89 -9.61
C GLU A 30 18.97 -2.93 -10.70
N GLU A 31 18.09 -2.59 -11.66
CA GLU A 31 18.40 -1.74 -12.80
C GLU A 31 18.69 -0.30 -12.39
N LYS A 32 17.99 0.20 -11.37
CA LYS A 32 18.21 1.53 -10.79
C LYS A 32 19.30 1.56 -9.71
N GLN A 33 19.98 0.44 -9.45
CA GLN A 33 21.04 0.31 -8.46
C GLN A 33 20.64 0.78 -7.05
N MET A 34 19.40 0.47 -6.64
CA MET A 34 18.82 0.93 -5.38
C MET A 34 19.20 0.05 -4.18
N GLY A 35 20.00 -0.99 -4.43
CA GLY A 35 20.29 -2.03 -3.46
C GLY A 35 19.54 -3.32 -3.75
N ARG A 36 19.84 -4.35 -2.96
CA ARG A 36 19.23 -5.66 -3.09
C ARG A 36 17.95 -5.69 -2.28
N ILE A 37 16.87 -6.18 -2.88
CA ILE A 37 15.60 -6.32 -2.19
C ILE A 37 15.26 -7.81 -2.03
N PHE A 38 14.64 -8.15 -0.92
CA PHE A 38 14.28 -9.51 -0.55
C PHE A 38 12.76 -9.58 -0.39
N PRO A 39 12.04 -10.18 -1.35
CA PRO A 39 10.60 -10.34 -1.24
C PRO A 39 10.23 -11.46 -0.26
N PHE A 40 9.11 -11.28 0.43
CA PHE A 40 8.48 -12.30 1.27
C PHE A 40 6.96 -12.17 1.16
N SER A 41 6.25 -13.27 1.36
CA SER A 41 4.78 -13.28 1.36
C SER A 41 4.24 -13.94 2.62
N ILE A 42 3.01 -13.62 2.97
CA ILE A 42 2.31 -14.26 4.08
C ILE A 42 1.25 -15.24 3.54
N SER A 43 0.73 -16.08 4.43
CA SER A 43 -0.33 -17.01 4.05
C SER A 43 -1.67 -16.28 3.87
N GLN A 44 -2.56 -16.81 3.02
CA GLN A 44 -3.93 -16.29 2.82
C GLN A 44 -4.74 -16.18 4.11
N VAL A 45 -4.46 -17.04 5.09
CA VAL A 45 -5.09 -16.98 6.41
C VAL A 45 -4.63 -15.73 7.17
N GLN A 46 -3.38 -15.32 6.97
CA GLN A 46 -2.77 -14.15 7.60
C GLN A 46 -3.04 -12.85 6.82
N GLU A 47 -3.27 -12.87 5.52
CA GLU A 47 -3.56 -11.67 4.70
C GLU A 47 -4.65 -10.77 5.27
N LYS A 48 -5.75 -11.34 5.78
CA LYS A 48 -6.80 -10.55 6.44
C LYS A 48 -6.38 -9.99 7.79
N LYS A 49 -5.48 -10.69 8.49
CA LYS A 49 -5.02 -10.33 9.83
C LYS A 49 -3.91 -9.28 9.80
N GLU A 50 -3.02 -9.36 8.82
CA GLU A 50 -1.87 -8.49 8.65
C GLU A 50 -2.16 -7.36 7.66
N GLY A 51 -3.11 -7.57 6.74
CA GLY A 51 -3.62 -6.58 5.83
C GLY A 51 -2.90 -6.47 4.48
N TYR A 52 -1.80 -7.19 4.26
CA TYR A 52 -1.03 -7.19 3.01
C TYR A 52 -0.90 -8.60 2.42
N ASP A 53 -0.51 -8.70 1.15
CA ASP A 53 -0.29 -9.99 0.49
C ASP A 53 1.21 -10.35 0.50
N PHE A 54 2.07 -9.37 0.25
CA PHE A 54 3.52 -9.54 0.22
C PHE A 54 4.26 -8.29 0.66
N GLY A 55 5.54 -8.46 1.03
CA GLY A 55 6.42 -7.41 1.49
C GLY A 55 7.82 -7.54 0.90
N TYR A 56 8.58 -6.45 1.04
CA TYR A 56 9.93 -6.34 0.51
C TYR A 56 10.84 -5.73 1.56
N GLN A 57 11.98 -6.36 1.77
CA GLN A 57 13.03 -5.88 2.65
C GLN A 57 14.23 -5.40 1.81
N MET A 58 14.63 -4.14 1.95
CA MET A 58 15.85 -3.61 1.31
C MET A 58 17.07 -3.75 2.24
N ASP A 59 16.89 -3.46 3.53
CA ASP A 59 17.90 -3.66 4.57
C ASP A 59 17.21 -3.97 5.92
N SER A 60 17.94 -3.95 7.04
CA SER A 60 17.39 -4.26 8.36
C SER A 60 16.32 -3.28 8.85
N GLN A 61 16.20 -2.10 8.25
CA GLN A 61 15.27 -1.04 8.67
C GLN A 61 14.27 -0.66 7.58
N ASN A 62 14.57 -0.92 6.31
CA ASN A 62 13.74 -0.52 5.18
C ASN A 62 12.85 -1.66 4.69
N LEU A 63 11.57 -1.56 5.05
CA LEU A 63 10.51 -2.48 4.68
C LEU A 63 9.38 -1.73 3.97
N PHE A 64 8.76 -2.37 2.99
CA PHE A 64 7.48 -1.93 2.49
C PHE A 64 6.58 -3.11 2.15
N PHE A 65 5.27 -2.90 2.31
CA PHE A 65 4.24 -3.91 2.11
C PHE A 65 3.34 -3.53 0.95
N VAL A 66 2.81 -4.55 0.29
CA VAL A 66 1.92 -4.40 -0.83
C VAL A 66 0.70 -5.29 -0.63
N GLN A 67 -0.46 -4.65 -0.69
CA GLN A 67 -1.74 -5.31 -0.86
C GLN A 67 -2.16 -5.21 -2.33
N TYR A 68 -2.23 -6.34 -3.01
CA TYR A 68 -2.77 -6.43 -4.34
C TYR A 68 -4.30 -6.31 -4.34
N LYS A 69 -4.85 -5.63 -5.34
CA LYS A 69 -6.28 -5.66 -5.64
C LYS A 69 -6.52 -5.78 -7.14
N ARG A 70 -7.25 -6.82 -7.53
CA ARG A 70 -7.68 -7.03 -8.91
C ARG A 70 -8.74 -5.99 -9.33
N PRO A 71 -8.69 -5.47 -10.58
CA PRO A 71 -9.74 -4.60 -11.11
C PRO A 71 -11.05 -5.38 -11.29
N GLN A 72 -12.15 -4.74 -10.91
CA GLN A 72 -13.51 -5.19 -11.17
C GLN A 72 -13.93 -4.79 -12.59
N MET A 73 -13.79 -5.73 -13.52
CA MET A 73 -14.10 -5.52 -14.93
C MET A 73 -15.60 -5.36 -15.24
N ARG A 74 -16.47 -5.62 -14.26
CA ARG A 74 -17.93 -5.65 -14.45
C ARG A 74 -18.60 -4.29 -14.46
N MET A 75 -17.86 -3.20 -14.31
CA MET A 75 -18.43 -1.86 -14.33
C MET A 75 -17.53 -0.95 -15.15
N THR A 76 -17.97 -0.57 -16.35
CA THR A 76 -18.16 0.85 -16.71
C THR A 76 -18.61 1.02 -18.15
N VAL A 77 -19.51 1.98 -18.33
CA VAL A 77 -19.89 2.62 -19.60
C VAL A 77 -18.73 3.50 -20.15
N SER A 78 -17.65 3.63 -19.37
CA SER A 78 -16.46 4.44 -19.57
C SER A 78 -15.22 3.59 -19.29
N ASN A 79 -14.50 3.08 -20.29
CA ASN A 79 -13.28 2.24 -20.21
C ASN A 79 -12.27 2.57 -19.08
N SER A 80 -12.59 2.33 -17.82
CA SER A 80 -11.79 2.75 -16.65
C SER A 80 -11.79 1.62 -15.64
N ALA A 81 -10.62 1.26 -15.14
CA ALA A 81 -10.49 0.24 -14.10
C ALA A 81 -11.07 0.75 -12.77
N VAL A 82 -11.75 -0.16 -12.06
CA VAL A 82 -12.32 0.08 -10.74
C VAL A 82 -11.80 -0.98 -9.79
N TRP A 83 -11.25 -0.60 -8.64
CA TRP A 83 -10.77 -1.52 -7.62
C TRP A 83 -11.65 -1.41 -6.37
N MET A 84 -11.95 -2.53 -5.75
CA MET A 84 -12.73 -2.57 -4.51
C MET A 84 -11.78 -2.80 -3.33
N ILE A 85 -11.71 -1.82 -2.45
CA ILE A 85 -10.86 -1.86 -1.26
C ILE A 85 -11.73 -2.18 -0.04
N ASP A 86 -11.30 -3.17 0.75
CA ASP A 86 -11.89 -3.46 2.06
C ASP A 86 -11.34 -2.47 3.10
N ILE A 87 -12.23 -1.72 3.75
CA ILE A 87 -11.86 -0.69 4.73
C ILE A 87 -11.32 -1.32 6.02
N GLY A 88 -11.81 -2.51 6.40
CA GLY A 88 -11.30 -3.25 7.55
C GLY A 88 -9.85 -3.67 7.34
N GLN A 89 -9.53 -4.23 6.16
CA GLN A 89 -8.17 -4.59 5.80
C GLN A 89 -7.26 -3.35 5.74
N LEU A 90 -7.72 -2.26 5.12
CA LEU A 90 -6.98 -0.99 5.10
C LEU A 90 -6.66 -0.50 6.51
N LYS A 91 -7.65 -0.55 7.40
CA LYS A 91 -7.49 -0.17 8.81
C LYS A 91 -6.44 -1.05 9.49
N THR A 92 -6.49 -2.37 9.28
CA THR A 92 -5.46 -3.30 9.79
C THR A 92 -4.06 -2.92 9.34
N ILE A 93 -3.86 -2.63 8.04
CA ILE A 93 -2.54 -2.23 7.50
C ILE A 93 -2.01 -0.99 8.21
N VAL A 94 -2.85 0.04 8.31
CA VAL A 94 -2.46 1.35 8.88
C VAL A 94 -2.23 1.26 10.39
N GLU A 95 -3.11 0.57 11.12
CA GLU A 95 -3.02 0.45 12.58
C GLU A 95 -1.96 -0.53 13.05
N ALA A 96 -1.52 -1.47 12.21
CA ALA A 96 -0.41 -2.35 12.53
C ALA A 96 0.89 -1.58 12.76
N GLY A 97 0.98 -0.31 12.31
CA GLY A 97 2.03 0.63 12.71
C GLY A 97 3.45 0.10 12.44
N ILE A 98 3.63 -0.66 11.36
CA ILE A 98 4.83 -1.50 11.16
C ILE A 98 6.08 -0.66 10.81
N GLY A 99 6.07 0.66 10.99
CA GLY A 99 7.19 1.54 10.61
C GLY A 99 7.56 1.45 9.12
N ALA A 100 6.69 0.85 8.31
CA ALA A 100 6.98 0.42 6.95
C ALA A 100 5.89 0.91 6.01
N TYR A 101 6.29 1.35 4.82
CA TYR A 101 5.39 1.90 3.85
C TYR A 101 4.47 0.83 3.29
N SER A 102 3.16 1.06 3.34
CA SER A 102 2.18 0.12 2.80
C SER A 102 1.46 0.71 1.60
N TYR A 103 1.33 -0.10 0.54
CA TYR A 103 0.74 0.34 -0.72
C TYR A 103 -0.30 -0.65 -1.21
N TYR A 104 -1.31 -0.12 -1.89
CA TYR A 104 -2.16 -0.91 -2.76
C TYR A 104 -1.57 -0.97 -4.16
N ALA A 105 -1.34 -2.17 -4.69
CA ALA A 105 -1.00 -2.39 -6.10
C ALA A 105 -2.29 -2.66 -6.88
N LEU A 106 -2.59 -1.73 -7.79
CA LEU A 106 -3.84 -1.62 -8.52
C LEU A 106 -3.56 -1.75 -10.03
N PRO A 107 -3.45 -2.97 -10.59
CA PRO A 107 -3.24 -3.13 -12.01
C PRO A 107 -4.47 -2.72 -12.81
N GLU A 108 -4.25 -2.04 -13.91
CA GLU A 108 -5.24 -1.71 -14.94
C GLU A 108 -5.20 -2.77 -16.03
N PHE A 109 -5.42 -4.03 -15.65
CA PHE A 109 -5.35 -5.16 -16.58
C PHE A 109 -6.71 -5.55 -17.13
N TYR A 110 -6.77 -5.76 -18.44
CA TYR A 110 -7.91 -6.21 -19.24
C TYR A 110 -7.75 -7.67 -19.72
N ASP A 111 -6.53 -8.23 -19.65
CA ASP A 111 -6.20 -9.59 -20.08
C ASP A 111 -5.08 -10.16 -19.17
N TYR A 112 -5.02 -11.49 -19.01
CA TYR A 112 -3.94 -12.17 -18.28
C TYR A 112 -2.55 -11.94 -18.87
N ARG A 113 -2.47 -11.64 -20.18
CA ARG A 113 -1.20 -11.33 -20.85
C ARG A 113 -0.58 -10.03 -20.37
N GLU A 114 -1.39 -9.11 -19.86
CA GLU A 114 -0.90 -7.82 -19.36
C GLU A 114 -0.19 -7.95 -18.02
N TRP A 115 -0.22 -9.13 -17.40
CA TRP A 115 0.51 -9.43 -16.17
C TRP A 115 2.02 -9.36 -16.38
N TYR A 116 2.48 -9.61 -17.60
CA TYR A 116 3.88 -9.47 -18.01
C TYR A 116 4.29 -8.01 -18.25
N GLU A 117 3.33 -7.09 -18.29
CA GLU A 117 3.59 -5.64 -18.39
C GLU A 117 3.86 -5.02 -17.00
N GLY A 118 3.61 -5.78 -15.92
CA GLY A 118 4.15 -5.50 -14.60
C GLY A 118 3.81 -4.12 -14.05
N LEU A 119 4.86 -3.38 -13.68
CA LEU A 119 4.79 -2.04 -13.09
C LEU A 119 4.20 -0.99 -14.04
N GLU A 120 4.35 -1.15 -15.35
CA GLU A 120 3.93 -0.13 -16.34
C GLU A 120 2.41 0.06 -16.36
N LYS A 121 1.67 -1.03 -16.15
CA LYS A 121 0.21 -1.04 -16.08
C LYS A 121 -0.34 -1.13 -14.66
N THR A 122 0.51 -0.92 -13.65
CA THR A 122 0.09 -0.93 -12.24
C THR A 122 0.15 0.47 -11.66
N TYR A 123 -0.93 0.86 -10.98
CA TYR A 123 -0.93 2.03 -10.12
C TYR A 123 -0.65 1.62 -8.68
N PHE A 124 0.01 2.51 -7.95
CA PHE A 124 0.26 2.40 -6.53
C PHE A 124 -0.48 3.50 -5.79
N LEU A 125 -1.04 3.14 -4.65
CA LEU A 125 -1.70 4.07 -3.74
C LEU A 125 -1.22 3.79 -2.32
N ASN A 126 -0.61 4.78 -1.68
CA ASN A 126 -0.20 4.67 -0.28
C ASN A 126 -1.42 4.45 0.63
N ALA A 127 -1.31 3.52 1.56
CA ALA A 127 -2.40 3.10 2.44
C ALA A 127 -2.83 4.23 3.40
N ASP A 128 -1.88 4.94 4.01
CA ASP A 128 -2.16 6.06 4.92
C ASP A 128 -2.86 7.22 4.21
N ASP A 129 -2.41 7.55 3.00
CA ASP A 129 -3.04 8.54 2.12
C ASP A 129 -4.49 8.15 1.79
N LEU A 130 -4.72 6.87 1.47
CA LEU A 130 -6.06 6.35 1.17
C LEU A 130 -6.95 6.40 2.41
N TYR A 131 -6.44 5.96 3.55
CA TYR A 131 -7.16 5.96 4.82
C TYR A 131 -7.55 7.36 5.25
N THR A 132 -6.64 8.33 5.13
CA THR A 132 -6.88 9.74 5.40
C THR A 132 -7.97 10.30 4.50
N GLN A 133 -7.92 10.03 3.20
CA GLN A 133 -8.94 10.46 2.24
C GLN A 133 -10.33 9.89 2.56
N ILE A 134 -10.42 8.60 2.91
CA ILE A 134 -11.69 7.94 3.30
C ILE A 134 -12.27 8.56 4.57
N ARG A 135 -11.43 8.81 5.59
CA ARG A 135 -11.84 9.46 6.85
C ARG A 135 -12.39 10.87 6.60
N LEU A 136 -11.71 11.67 5.78
CA LEU A 136 -12.15 13.02 5.42
C LEU A 136 -13.47 13.02 4.64
N GLN A 137 -13.71 11.99 3.81
CA GLN A 137 -14.97 11.81 3.09
C GLN A 137 -16.12 11.26 3.95
N LYS A 138 -15.92 11.09 5.27
CA LYS A 138 -16.92 10.59 6.25
C LYS A 138 -17.58 9.26 5.86
N LYS A 139 -16.84 8.38 5.20
CA LYS A 139 -17.29 7.01 4.83
C LYS A 139 -17.14 6.01 6.00
N ALA A 140 -17.32 6.45 7.24
CA ALA A 140 -16.94 5.68 8.43
C ALA A 140 -17.71 4.35 8.60
N ASP A 141 -18.94 4.27 8.09
CA ASP A 141 -19.78 3.06 8.18
C ASP A 141 -19.68 2.17 6.94
N GLN A 142 -18.93 2.57 5.91
CA GLN A 142 -18.75 1.75 4.72
C GLN A 142 -17.75 0.63 5.01
N LYS A 143 -18.07 -0.59 4.55
CA LYS A 143 -17.15 -1.74 4.61
C LYS A 143 -16.16 -1.75 3.45
N THR A 144 -16.54 -1.15 2.33
CA THR A 144 -15.73 -1.11 1.11
C THR A 144 -15.75 0.28 0.48
N VAL A 145 -14.67 0.61 -0.21
CA VAL A 145 -14.59 1.79 -1.08
C VAL A 145 -14.19 1.38 -2.49
N PHE A 146 -14.78 2.03 -3.48
CA PHE A 146 -14.37 1.88 -4.88
C PHE A 146 -13.33 2.93 -5.22
N VAL A 147 -12.14 2.48 -5.59
CA VAL A 147 -11.06 3.29 -6.14
C VAL A 147 -11.15 3.25 -7.65
N ARG A 148 -10.99 4.40 -8.29
CA ARG A 148 -10.98 4.57 -9.74
C ARG A 148 -9.72 5.31 -10.14
N ASN A 149 -9.40 5.27 -11.43
CA ASN A 149 -8.29 6.04 -11.97
C ASN A 149 -8.51 7.56 -11.86
N ASP A 150 -9.77 8.01 -11.75
CA ASP A 150 -10.15 9.38 -11.45
C ASP A 150 -10.43 9.60 -9.96
N GLY A 151 -10.00 10.74 -9.43
CA GLY A 151 -10.35 11.18 -8.07
C GLY A 151 -9.51 10.61 -6.92
N TRP A 152 -8.54 9.75 -7.20
CA TRP A 152 -7.57 9.26 -6.21
C TRP A 152 -6.13 9.64 -6.61
N LYS A 153 -5.25 9.84 -5.63
CA LYS A 153 -3.83 10.12 -5.84
C LYS A 153 -3.05 8.87 -6.24
N LEU A 154 -3.48 8.22 -7.33
CA LEU A 154 -2.77 7.09 -7.90
C LEU A 154 -1.45 7.57 -8.50
N ARG A 155 -0.38 6.80 -8.31
CA ARG A 155 0.93 7.08 -8.93
C ARG A 155 1.53 5.83 -9.54
N ARG A 156 2.52 5.99 -10.40
CA ARG A 156 3.31 4.85 -10.88
C ARG A 156 4.32 4.45 -9.82
N PHE A 157 4.87 3.25 -9.94
CA PHE A 157 5.89 2.75 -9.02
C PHE A 157 7.09 3.70 -8.92
N GLU A 158 7.58 4.20 -10.06
CA GLU A 158 8.73 5.10 -10.11
C GLU A 158 8.52 6.41 -9.33
N ASP A 159 7.27 6.88 -9.20
CA ASP A 159 6.97 8.11 -8.47
C ASP A 159 7.20 7.95 -6.96
N TYR A 160 6.96 6.76 -6.42
CA TYR A 160 7.23 6.43 -5.02
C TYR A 160 8.67 5.97 -4.80
N PHE A 161 9.21 5.22 -5.76
CA PHE A 161 10.47 4.49 -5.61
C PHE A 161 11.59 5.08 -6.47
N SER A 162 11.54 6.36 -6.82
CA SER A 162 12.71 7.05 -7.37
C SER A 162 13.81 7.14 -6.31
N VAL A 163 15.08 7.14 -6.75
CA VAL A 163 16.28 7.13 -5.88
C VAL A 163 16.26 8.23 -4.79
N ARG A 164 15.55 9.34 -5.02
CA ARG A 164 15.41 10.42 -4.03
C ARG A 164 14.29 10.19 -3.01
N ASN A 165 13.23 9.46 -3.38
CA ASN A 165 12.05 9.26 -2.53
C ASN A 165 12.16 8.06 -1.59
N ILE A 166 12.93 7.02 -1.93
CA ILE A 166 13.12 5.90 -0.97
C ILE A 166 13.86 6.40 0.27
N TYR A 167 14.97 7.13 0.10
CA TYR A 167 15.69 7.73 1.23
C TYR A 167 14.95 8.94 1.84
N GLY A 168 14.22 9.71 1.04
CA GLY A 168 13.45 10.86 1.52
C GLY A 168 12.28 10.46 2.42
N ASN A 169 11.54 9.42 2.05
CA ASN A 169 10.44 8.90 2.88
C ASN A 169 11.00 8.22 4.15
N VAL A 170 12.10 7.47 4.06
CA VAL A 170 12.75 6.86 5.23
C VAL A 170 13.30 7.92 6.21
N LEU A 171 13.84 9.03 5.71
CA LEU A 171 14.34 10.13 6.56
C LEU A 171 13.21 10.93 7.22
N ILE A 172 12.07 11.12 6.57
CA ILE A 172 10.91 11.81 7.17
C ILE A 172 10.38 11.01 8.37
N GLN A 173 10.37 9.68 8.30
CA GLN A 173 9.91 8.83 9.40
C GLN A 173 10.86 8.86 10.61
N ALA A 174 12.18 8.88 10.38
CA ALA A 174 13.16 9.07 11.44
C ALA A 174 13.10 10.48 12.05
N GLN A 175 12.73 11.49 11.26
CA GLN A 175 12.56 12.86 11.72
C GLN A 175 11.26 13.02 12.53
N ASP A 176 10.15 12.43 12.08
CA ASP A 176 8.86 12.47 12.76
C ASP A 176 8.88 11.65 14.06
N GLU A 177 9.55 10.48 14.09
CA GLU A 177 9.76 9.72 15.33
C GLU A 177 10.67 10.46 16.33
N TYR A 178 11.69 11.18 15.84
CA TYR A 178 12.56 12.01 16.68
C TYR A 178 11.83 13.24 17.22
N ASP A 179 10.98 13.87 16.41
CA ASP A 179 10.17 15.02 16.81
C ASP A 179 9.02 14.62 17.75
N GLU A 180 8.43 13.42 17.62
CA GLU A 180 7.50 12.86 18.60
C GLU A 180 8.22 12.51 19.92
N GLU A 181 9.41 11.91 19.89
CA GLU A 181 10.18 11.59 21.10
C GLU A 181 10.64 12.86 21.84
N ILE A 182 11.06 13.90 21.10
CA ILE A 182 11.37 15.22 21.68
C ILE A 182 10.12 15.85 22.29
N ASN A 183 8.98 15.83 21.59
CA ASN A 183 7.74 16.37 22.13
C ASN A 183 7.30 15.62 23.39
N TRP A 184 7.51 14.30 23.45
CA TRP A 184 7.17 13.48 24.61
C TRP A 184 8.11 13.73 25.79
N ARG A 185 9.41 13.90 25.55
CA ARG A 185 10.37 14.29 26.60
C ARG A 185 10.15 15.72 27.10
N ILE A 186 9.83 16.67 26.23
CA ILE A 186 9.45 18.04 26.62
C ILE A 186 8.16 18.02 27.45
N LEU A 187 7.19 17.17 27.11
CA LEU A 187 5.98 17.01 27.91
C LEU A 187 6.25 16.35 29.27
N GLU A 188 7.09 15.31 29.34
CA GLU A 188 7.50 14.70 30.61
C GLU A 188 8.29 15.65 31.53
N GLU A 189 9.23 16.43 30.99
CA GLU A 189 9.99 17.42 31.76
C GLU A 189 9.08 18.55 32.28
N ASN A 190 8.12 18.98 31.46
CA ASN A 190 7.11 19.96 31.90
C ASN A 190 6.17 19.37 32.96
N PHE A 191 5.80 18.08 32.88
CA PHE A 191 4.95 17.43 33.89
C PHE A 191 5.69 17.13 35.20
N GLN A 192 7.00 16.82 35.17
CA GLN A 192 7.80 16.66 36.39
C GLN A 192 8.04 17.99 37.13
N GLY A 193 8.03 19.12 36.43
CA GLY A 193 8.06 20.45 37.04
C GLY A 193 6.82 20.82 37.86
N TYR A 194 5.66 20.18 37.62
CA TYR A 194 4.41 20.46 38.33
C TYR A 194 4.23 19.68 39.64
N PHE A 195 5.08 18.70 39.94
CA PHE A 195 4.96 17.86 41.15
C PHE A 195 5.92 18.21 42.30
N LEU A 196 6.82 19.18 42.14
CA LEU A 196 7.78 19.57 43.18
C LEU A 196 7.43 20.85 43.98
N HIS A 197 6.23 21.42 43.80
CA HIS A 197 5.77 22.61 44.56
C HIS A 197 4.48 22.40 45.37
N ARG A 198 4.21 21.17 45.81
CA ARG A 198 3.23 20.91 46.87
C ARG A 198 3.70 19.80 47.80
N PHE A 199 4.63 20.12 48.69
CA PHE A 199 4.65 19.64 50.07
C PHE A 199 5.34 20.69 50.94
#